data_AF-A0AAJ4W6Z2-F1
#
_entry.id   AF-A0AAJ4W6Z2-F1
#
_cell.length_a   1.000
_cell.length_b   1.000
_cell.length_c   1.000
_cell.angle_alpha   90.00
_cell.angle_beta   90.00
_cell.angle_gamma   90.00
#
_symmetry.space_group_name_H-M   'P 1'
#
loop_
_entity.id
_entity.type
_entity.pdbx_description
1 polymer ?
#
loop_
_entity_poly.entity_id
_entity_poly.type
_entity_poly.pdbx_seq_one_letter_code
_entity_poly.pdbx_strand_id
1 'polypeptide(L)'
;MLEFEYWMEKTMYEFDSKTAFELKDFITGRIDTSNDCLYIYMRKINLEYFLLNGGKKAFKTLPGLLEKACYGTLGYNLYRKELERDAKRLNTNARRLELNDDDFDYENVKW
;
A
#
# COMPACT_ATOMS: atom_id res chain seq x y z
N MET A 1 -6.47 6.51 20.03
CA MET A 1 -5.49 5.78 19.20
C MET A 1 -5.58 4.28 19.50
N LEU A 2 -5.40 3.87 20.77
CA LEU A 2 -5.52 2.48 21.23
C LEU A 2 -6.84 1.76 20.89
N GLU A 3 -8.00 2.43 20.98
CA GLU A 3 -9.29 1.76 20.71
C GLU A 3 -9.49 1.43 19.23
N PHE A 4 -9.06 2.32 18.32
CA PHE A 4 -9.18 2.09 16.89
C PHE A 4 -8.27 0.95 16.43
N GLU A 5 -7.02 0.95 16.88
CA GLU A 5 -6.07 -0.13 16.62
C GLU A 5 -6.58 -1.47 17.16
N TYR A 6 -7.13 -1.47 18.39
CA TYR A 6 -7.73 -2.66 18.99
C TYR A 6 -8.89 -3.22 18.14
N TRP A 7 -9.85 -2.38 17.76
CA TRP A 7 -11.00 -2.82 16.97
C TRP A 7 -10.60 -3.26 15.57
N MET A 8 -9.66 -2.54 14.94
CA MET A 8 -9.12 -2.93 13.64
C MET A 8 -8.43 -4.31 13.71
N GLU A 9 -7.51 -4.50 14.67
CA GLU A 9 -6.82 -5.78 14.87
C GLU A 9 -7.83 -6.90 15.14
N LYS A 10 -8.78 -6.69 16.06
CA LYS A 10 -9.82 -7.67 16.38
C LYS A 10 -10.63 -8.05 15.14
N THR A 11 -11.14 -7.09 14.38
CA THR A 11 -11.95 -7.34 13.18
C THR A 11 -11.14 -8.04 12.09
N MET A 12 -9.86 -7.71 11.92
CA MET A 12 -8.98 -8.41 10.99
C MET A 12 -8.84 -9.89 11.36
N TYR A 13 -8.59 -10.19 12.64
CA TYR A 13 -8.46 -11.57 13.11
C TYR A 13 -9.76 -12.37 12.99
N GLU A 14 -10.92 -11.74 13.21
CA GLU A 14 -12.24 -12.35 13.00
C GLU A 14 -12.51 -12.65 11.52
N PHE A 15 -11.99 -11.83 10.61
CA PHE A 15 -12.21 -11.96 9.16
C PHE A 15 -11.31 -13.04 8.51
N ASP A 16 -9.99 -13.00 8.79
CA ASP A 16 -9.03 -14.05 8.42
C ASP A 16 -7.79 -13.96 9.32
N SER A 17 -7.71 -14.86 10.31
CA SER A 17 -6.66 -14.84 11.32
C SER A 17 -5.24 -15.01 10.77
N LYS A 18 -5.07 -15.78 9.69
CA LYS A 18 -3.75 -15.98 9.07
C LYS A 18 -3.26 -14.68 8.45
N THR A 19 -4.09 -14.06 7.60
CA THR A 19 -3.73 -12.79 6.96
C THR A 19 -3.63 -11.65 7.99
N ALA A 20 -4.48 -11.63 9.01
CA ALA A 20 -4.38 -10.64 10.08
C ALA A 20 -3.03 -10.70 10.82
N PHE A 21 -2.54 -11.91 11.09
CA PHE A 21 -1.22 -12.10 11.70
C PHE A 21 -0.10 -11.53 10.80
N GLU A 22 -0.15 -11.77 9.49
CA GLU A 22 0.80 -11.21 8.52
C GLU A 22 0.73 -9.67 8.46
N LEU A 23 -0.48 -9.09 8.57
CA LEU A 23 -0.70 -7.65 8.49
C LEU A 23 -0.26 -6.88 9.76
N LYS A 24 -0.18 -7.55 10.91
CA LYS A 24 0.13 -6.94 12.21
C LYS A 24 1.40 -6.09 12.17
N ASP A 25 2.47 -6.60 11.56
CA ASP A 25 3.76 -5.91 11.53
C ASP A 25 3.72 -4.60 10.70
N PHE A 26 2.84 -4.53 9.70
CA PHE A 26 2.69 -3.33 8.88
C PHE A 26 2.00 -2.20 9.65
N ILE A 27 1.07 -2.53 10.55
CA ILE A 27 0.39 -1.57 11.42
C ILE A 27 1.36 -1.03 12.48
N THR A 28 2.27 -1.86 12.99
CA THR A 28 3.13 -1.53 14.14
C THR A 28 4.47 -0.91 13.77
N GLY A 29 4.83 -0.82 12.49
CA GLY A 29 6.00 -0.04 12.06
C GLY A 29 6.85 -0.61 10.93
N ARG A 30 6.40 -1.64 10.22
CA ARG A 30 7.17 -2.22 9.10
C ARG A 30 7.21 -1.32 7.85
N ILE A 31 6.30 -0.36 7.73
CA ILE A 31 6.31 0.64 6.65
C ILE A 31 7.46 1.62 6.86
N ASP A 32 8.26 1.86 5.82
CA ASP A 32 9.36 2.83 5.85
C ASP A 32 8.81 4.27 5.84
N THR A 33 8.52 4.78 7.04
CA THR A 33 8.05 6.15 7.27
C THR A 33 9.11 7.22 6.98
N SER A 34 10.38 6.83 6.79
CA SER A 34 11.45 7.74 6.41
C SER A 34 11.58 7.95 4.90
N ASN A 35 10.86 7.17 4.10
CA ASN A 35 10.87 7.31 2.65
C ASN A 35 10.15 8.60 2.22
N ASP A 36 10.89 9.56 1.67
CA ASP A 36 10.35 10.82 1.16
C ASP A 36 9.35 10.66 0.00
N CYS A 37 9.28 9.48 -0.62
CA CYS A 37 8.29 9.12 -1.65
C CYS A 37 7.15 8.26 -1.09
N LEU A 38 7.04 8.07 0.23
CA LEU A 38 6.04 7.17 0.84
C LEU A 38 4.61 7.48 0.39
N TYR A 39 4.28 8.76 0.19
CA TYR A 39 2.96 9.16 -0.30
C TYR A 39 2.57 8.48 -1.62
N ILE A 40 3.44 8.52 -2.64
CA ILE A 40 3.16 7.88 -3.93
C ILE A 40 3.23 6.34 -3.86
N TYR A 41 3.99 5.78 -2.92
CA TYR A 41 3.94 4.35 -2.60
C TYR A 41 2.56 3.94 -2.09
N MET A 42 2.03 4.67 -1.10
CA MET A 42 0.72 4.36 -0.53
C MET A 42 -0.41 4.59 -1.53
N ARG A 43 -0.36 5.64 -2.36
CA ARG A 43 -1.32 5.84 -3.46
C ARG A 43 -1.33 4.67 -4.43
N LYS A 44 -0.15 4.19 -4.85
CA LYS A 44 -0.04 3.05 -5.76
C LYS A 44 -0.59 1.76 -5.14
N ILE A 45 -0.24 1.50 -3.88
CA ILE A 45 -0.74 0.34 -3.12
C ILE A 45 -2.27 0.39 -3.01
N ASN A 46 -2.85 1.56 -2.70
CA ASN A 46 -4.29 1.73 -2.60
C ASN A 46 -4.98 1.48 -3.94
N LEU A 47 -4.48 2.07 -5.03
CA LEU A 47 -5.04 1.84 -6.37
C LEU A 47 -4.99 0.35 -6.73
N GLU A 48 -3.86 -0.32 -6.50
CA GLU A 48 -3.72 -1.76 -6.75
C GLU A 48 -4.68 -2.59 -5.88
N TYR A 49 -4.88 -2.20 -4.62
CA TYR A 49 -5.84 -2.85 -3.73
C TYR A 49 -7.28 -2.66 -4.21
N PHE A 50 -7.67 -1.46 -4.63
CA PHE A 50 -9.03 -1.19 -5.11
C PHE A 50 -9.35 -1.97 -6.39
N LEU A 51 -8.35 -2.17 -7.27
CA LEU A 51 -8.48 -3.01 -8.46
C LEU A 51 -8.74 -4.50 -8.13
N LEU A 52 -8.54 -4.94 -6.89
CA LEU A 52 -8.88 -6.30 -6.45
C LEU A 52 -10.37 -6.49 -6.16
N ASN A 53 -11.19 -5.43 -6.22
CA ASN A 53 -12.65 -5.45 -6.00
C ASN A 53 -13.09 -5.97 -4.62
N GLY A 54 -12.28 -5.71 -3.59
CA GLY A 54 -12.63 -5.95 -2.20
C GLY A 54 -12.76 -7.42 -1.78
N GLY A 55 -13.33 -7.62 -0.61
CA GLY A 55 -13.60 -8.94 -0.04
C GLY A 55 -12.35 -9.75 0.33
N LYS A 56 -12.56 -11.05 0.61
CA LYS A 56 -11.53 -11.90 1.23
C LYS A 56 -10.27 -12.10 0.38
N LYS A 57 -10.41 -12.09 -0.95
CA LYS A 57 -9.26 -12.20 -1.86
C LYS A 57 -8.38 -10.96 -1.83
N ALA A 58 -8.99 -9.77 -1.84
CA ALA A 58 -8.27 -8.50 -1.72
C ALA A 58 -7.53 -8.45 -0.39
N PHE A 59 -8.21 -8.75 0.72
CA PHE A 59 -7.61 -8.79 2.05
C PHE A 59 -6.38 -9.71 2.11
N LYS A 60 -6.47 -10.93 1.57
CA LYS A 60 -5.35 -11.89 1.51
C LYS A 60 -4.15 -11.41 0.70
N THR A 61 -4.38 -10.49 -0.24
CA THR A 61 -3.32 -9.96 -1.11
C THR A 61 -2.65 -8.72 -0.50
N LEU A 62 -3.33 -8.04 0.42
CA LEU A 62 -2.86 -6.80 1.05
C LEU A 62 -1.45 -6.87 1.65
N PRO A 63 -1.03 -7.93 2.39
CA PRO A 63 0.34 -8.01 2.90
C PRO A 63 1.38 -7.87 1.78
N GLY A 64 1.17 -8.57 0.66
CA GLY A 64 2.08 -8.54 -0.49
C GLY A 64 2.10 -7.18 -1.21
N LEU A 65 1.01 -6.41 -1.15
CA LEU A 65 1.01 -5.03 -1.65
C LEU A 65 1.81 -4.12 -0.73
N LEU A 66 1.59 -4.22 0.59
CA LEU A 66 2.25 -3.39 1.60
C LEU A 66 3.76 -3.62 1.67
N GLU A 67 4.27 -4.80 1.29
CA GLU A 67 5.71 -5.07 1.13
C GLU A 67 6.40 -4.02 0.24
N LYS A 68 5.68 -3.40 -0.72
CA LYS A 68 6.25 -2.33 -1.55
C LYS A 68 6.69 -1.12 -0.72
N ALA A 69 6.05 -0.85 0.42
CA ALA A 69 6.40 0.27 1.29
C ALA A 69 7.42 -0.11 2.39
N CYS A 70 7.96 -1.33 2.38
CA CYS A 70 8.91 -1.81 3.38
C CYS A 70 10.34 -1.75 2.84
N TYR A 71 11.22 -1.00 3.51
CA TYR A 71 12.60 -0.83 3.06
C TYR A 71 13.32 -2.17 2.85
N GLY A 72 14.07 -2.28 1.75
CA GLY A 72 14.90 -3.45 1.44
C GLY A 72 14.17 -4.63 0.80
N THR A 73 12.84 -4.60 0.70
CA THR A 73 12.09 -5.65 -0.01
C THR A 73 12.27 -5.53 -1.52
N LEU A 74 11.98 -6.62 -2.24
CA LEU A 74 12.01 -6.60 -3.71
C LEU A 74 11.01 -5.59 -4.27
N GLY A 75 9.77 -5.56 -3.74
CA GLY A 75 8.73 -4.62 -4.17
C GLY A 75 9.14 -3.17 -3.97
N TYR A 76 9.76 -2.85 -2.83
CA TYR A 76 10.26 -1.51 -2.54
C TYR A 76 11.32 -1.06 -3.53
N ASN A 77 12.30 -1.92 -3.80
CA ASN A 77 13.41 -1.62 -4.71
C ASN A 77 12.95 -1.51 -6.16
N LEU A 78 11.99 -2.33 -6.59
CA LEU A 78 11.42 -2.26 -7.93
C LEU A 78 10.64 -0.96 -8.13
N TYR A 79 9.76 -0.61 -7.20
CA TYR A 79 8.95 0.60 -7.33
C TYR A 79 9.81 1.87 -7.20
N ARG A 80 10.87 1.85 -6.38
CA ARG A 80 11.86 2.93 -6.31
C ARG A 80 12.49 3.20 -7.68
N LYS A 81 12.95 2.15 -8.35
CA LYS A 81 13.58 2.25 -9.68
C LYS A 81 12.59 2.75 -10.74
N GLU A 82 11.33 2.34 -10.64
CA GLU A 82 10.25 2.84 -11.49
C GLU A 82 10.06 4.35 -11.32
N LEU A 83 9.96 4.85 -10.08
CA LEU A 83 9.85 6.28 -9.80
C LEU A 83 11.08 7.06 -10.27
N GLU A 84 12.29 6.54 -10.06
CA GLU A 84 13.53 7.18 -10.52
C GLU A 84 13.55 7.29 -12.07
N ARG A 85 13.11 6.23 -12.77
CA ARG A 85 12.98 6.22 -14.23
C ARG A 85 11.94 7.24 -14.71
N ASP A 86 10.79 7.28 -14.06
CA ASP A 86 9.69 8.16 -14.46
C ASP A 86 9.99 9.63 -14.17
N ALA A 87 10.64 9.92 -13.05
CA ALA A 87 11.16 11.24 -12.72
C ALA A 87 12.14 11.73 -13.79
N LYS A 88 13.06 10.86 -14.22
CA LYS A 88 14.00 11.18 -15.30
C LYS A 88 13.29 11.44 -16.63
N ARG A 89 12.31 10.60 -16.99
CA ARG A 89 11.51 10.75 -18.23
C ARG A 89 10.74 12.07 -18.28
N LEU A 90 10.21 12.50 -17.14
CA LEU A 90 9.40 13.71 -17.02
C LEU A 90 10.22 14.96 -16.61
N ASN A 91 11.55 14.84 -16.54
CA ASN A 91 12.46 15.90 -16.10
C ASN A 91 12.02 16.55 -14.77
N THR A 92 11.65 15.71 -13.80
CA THR A 92 11.15 16.12 -12.49
C THR A 92 11.85 15.34 -11.36
N ASN A 93 11.45 15.59 -10.11
CA ASN A 93 11.90 14.83 -8.94
C ASN A 93 10.90 13.73 -8.60
N ALA A 94 11.36 12.56 -8.16
CA ALA A 94 10.51 11.44 -7.75
C ALA A 94 9.46 11.82 -6.69
N ARG A 95 9.79 12.73 -5.75
CA ARG A 95 8.88 13.24 -4.72
C ARG A 95 7.74 14.11 -5.27
N ARG A 96 7.91 14.62 -6.49
CA ARG A 96 6.92 15.46 -7.20
C ARG A 96 6.12 14.68 -8.24
N LEU A 97 6.39 13.38 -8.36
CA LEU A 97 5.57 12.52 -9.21
C LEU A 97 4.19 12.41 -8.56
N GLU A 98 3.18 12.37 -9.40
CA GLU A 98 1.82 12.06 -9.03
C GLU A 98 1.42 10.76 -9.72
N LEU A 99 0.60 9.95 -9.04
CA LEU A 99 0.00 8.79 -9.66
C LEU A 99 -1.08 9.28 -10.64
N ASN A 100 -0.99 8.83 -11.89
CA ASN A 100 -2.07 9.02 -12.86
C ASN A 100 -3.11 7.91 -12.66
N ASP A 101 -4.25 8.30 -12.11
CA ASP A 101 -5.41 7.46 -11.84
C ASP A 101 -6.71 8.08 -12.38
N ASP A 102 -6.60 8.94 -13.40
CA ASP A 102 -7.73 9.67 -14.00
C ASP A 102 -8.84 8.74 -14.51
N ASP A 103 -8.46 7.53 -14.96
CA ASP A 103 -9.39 6.52 -15.48
C ASP A 103 -9.98 5.60 -14.40
N PHE A 104 -9.57 5.77 -13.13
CA PHE A 104 -10.04 4.92 -12.04
C PHE A 104 -11.36 5.43 -11.45
N ASP A 105 -12.39 4.59 -11.46
CA ASP A 105 -13.70 4.89 -10.91
C ASP A 105 -13.71 4.78 -9.38
N TYR A 106 -13.40 5.90 -8.72
CA TYR A 106 -13.43 6.01 -7.26
C TYR A 106 -14.85 5.96 -6.67
N GLU A 107 -15.89 6.27 -7.45
CA GLU A 107 -17.27 6.30 -6.96
C GLU A 107 -17.82 4.88 -6.73
N ASN A 108 -17.38 3.91 -7.53
CA ASN A 108 -17.85 2.52 -7.48
C ASN A 108 -16.87 1.54 -6.82
N VAL A 109 -15.93 2.05 -6.02
CA VAL A 109 -14.97 1.21 -5.27
C VAL A 109 -15.71 0.23 -4.35
N LYS A 110 -15.37 -1.05 -4.48
CA LYS A 110 -15.81 -2.11 -3.56
C LYS A 110 -14.78 -2.30 -2.46
N TRP A 111 -15.20 -2.04 -1.23
CA TRP A 111 -14.41 -2.24 0.00
C TRP A 111 -14.43 -3.71 0.43
#